data_AF-A0A534VJ70-F1
#
_entry.id   AF-A0A534VJ70-F1
#
_cell.length_a   1.000
_cell.length_b   1.000
_cell.length_c   1.000
_cell.angle_alpha   90.00
_cell.angle_beta   90.00
_cell.angle_gamma   90.00
#
_symmetry.space_group_name_H-M   'P 1'
#
loop_
_entity.id
_entity.type
_entity.pdbx_description
1 polymer ?
#
loop_
_entity_poly.entity_id
_entity_poly.type
_entity_poly.pdbx_seq_one_letter_code
_entity_poly.pdbx_strand_id
1 'polypeptide(L)'
;MIRRLLRLLRPAPKRPPRQPEDPRVSADPWLAGLFAQLGDRYRLGSDGPDGAQVLRRTARARFNPMQVWLRPADRVVLGDYQVRAHGDGGTDHARTLLDVRVTPALRQLGLESAGELVEEWGGHVLTRRYQGRCDDPSRGAAAVRYMCQESEQLIDTAAE
;
A
#
# COMPACT_ATOMS: atom_id res chain seq x y z
N MET A 1 -41.63 -21.83 8.03
CA MET A 1 -41.14 -20.43 8.03
C MET A 1 -40.36 -20.02 9.30
N ILE A 2 -39.87 -20.95 10.13
CA ILE A 2 -39.25 -20.62 11.44
C ILE A 2 -37.71 -20.38 11.36
N ARG A 3 -37.03 -20.90 10.32
CA ARG A 3 -35.56 -20.79 10.19
C ARG A 3 -35.03 -19.38 9.85
N ARG A 4 -35.87 -18.45 9.40
CA ARG A 4 -35.45 -17.07 9.06
C ARG A 4 -35.46 -16.12 10.28
N LEU A 5 -36.30 -16.37 11.27
CA LEU A 5 -36.41 -15.53 12.49
C LEU A 5 -35.22 -15.68 13.44
N LEU A 6 -34.54 -16.84 13.43
CA LEU A 6 -33.37 -17.11 14.29
C LEU A 6 -32.08 -16.40 13.84
N ARG A 7 -32.04 -15.75 12.67
CA ARG A 7 -30.86 -14.97 12.23
C ARG A 7 -30.76 -13.59 12.90
N LEU A 8 -31.87 -13.05 13.41
CA LEU A 8 -31.89 -11.76 14.13
C LEU A 8 -31.38 -11.87 15.57
N LEU A 9 -31.31 -13.09 16.11
CA LEU A 9 -30.80 -13.40 17.45
C LEU A 9 -29.32 -13.81 17.44
N ARG A 10 -28.64 -13.75 16.29
CA ARG A 10 -27.18 -13.97 16.28
C ARG A 10 -26.52 -12.78 16.96
N PRO A 11 -25.79 -12.98 18.07
CA PRO A 11 -24.99 -11.92 18.66
C PRO A 11 -24.09 -11.34 17.58
N ALA A 12 -24.06 -10.01 17.47
CA ALA A 12 -23.08 -9.36 16.61
C ALA A 12 -21.69 -9.92 16.96
N PRO A 13 -20.86 -10.30 15.97
CA PRO A 13 -19.53 -10.80 16.25
C PRO A 13 -18.83 -9.80 17.16
N LYS A 14 -18.33 -10.28 18.31
CA LYS A 14 -17.60 -9.44 19.27
C LYS A 14 -16.54 -8.68 18.49
N ARG A 15 -16.56 -7.35 18.58
CA ARG A 15 -15.50 -6.53 17.97
C ARG A 15 -14.16 -7.09 18.47
N PRO A 16 -13.20 -7.36 17.58
CA PRO A 16 -11.87 -7.78 18.01
C PRO A 16 -11.35 -6.74 19.01
N PRO A 17 -10.60 -7.15 20.04
CA PRO A 17 -10.05 -6.23 21.01
C PRO A 17 -9.28 -5.13 20.27
N ARG A 18 -9.52 -3.87 20.66
CA ARG A 18 -8.70 -2.75 20.21
C ARG A 18 -7.26 -3.09 20.56
N GLN A 19 -6.43 -3.24 19.53
CA GLN A 19 -5.03 -3.54 19.76
C GLN A 19 -4.33 -2.26 20.24
N PRO A 20 -3.23 -2.39 21.01
CA PRO A 20 -2.53 -1.23 21.54
C PRO A 20 -2.15 -0.26 20.42
N GLU A 21 -2.33 1.03 20.68
CA GLU A 21 -1.89 2.09 19.77
C GLU A 21 -0.36 2.08 19.68
N ASP A 22 0.19 2.21 18.48
CA ASP A 22 1.63 2.25 18.27
C ASP A 22 2.17 3.58 18.84
N PRO A 23 3.10 3.57 19.81
CA PRO A 23 3.57 4.80 20.45
C PRO A 23 4.21 5.78 19.44
N ARG A 24 4.72 5.28 18.31
CA ARG A 24 5.24 6.14 17.22
C ARG A 24 4.14 6.94 16.55
N VAL A 25 2.95 6.34 16.38
CA VAL A 25 1.79 7.02 15.80
C VAL A 25 1.28 8.10 16.75
N SER A 26 1.24 7.83 18.05
CA SER A 26 0.81 8.82 19.04
C SER A 26 1.82 9.97 19.24
N ALA A 27 3.11 9.71 19.01
CA ALA A 27 4.18 10.69 19.18
C ALA A 27 4.35 11.64 17.97
N ASP A 28 3.87 11.27 16.78
CA ASP A 28 4.03 12.03 15.55
C ASP A 28 2.65 12.51 15.03
N PRO A 29 2.38 13.83 15.00
CA PRO A 29 1.09 14.36 14.55
C PRO A 29 0.72 14.01 13.10
N TRP A 30 1.71 13.86 12.23
CA TRP A 30 1.48 13.50 10.83
C TRP A 30 1.04 12.04 10.72
N LEU A 31 1.72 11.14 11.44
CA LEU A 31 1.30 9.74 11.55
C LEU A 31 -0.09 9.63 12.20
N ALA A 32 -0.34 10.33 13.30
CA ALA A 32 -1.64 10.32 13.98
C ALA A 32 -2.77 10.70 13.02
N GLY A 33 -2.62 11.79 12.25
CA GLY A 33 -3.60 12.22 11.25
C GLY A 33 -3.81 11.21 10.13
N LEU A 34 -2.72 10.59 9.64
CA LEU A 34 -2.76 9.60 8.56
C LEU A 34 -3.49 8.33 9.04
N PHE A 35 -3.15 7.83 10.23
CA PHE A 35 -3.77 6.63 10.79
C PHE A 35 -5.22 6.86 11.24
N ALA A 36 -5.59 8.08 11.66
CA ALA A 36 -6.99 8.43 11.92
C ALA A 36 -7.85 8.25 10.65
N GLN A 37 -7.29 8.53 9.48
CA GLN A 37 -7.95 8.30 8.19
C GLN A 37 -7.92 6.81 7.79
N LEU A 38 -6.77 6.14 7.92
CA LEU A 38 -6.62 4.75 7.51
C LEU A 38 -7.40 3.76 8.39
N GLY A 39 -7.61 4.11 9.66
CA GLY A 39 -8.22 3.27 10.68
C GLY A 39 -7.41 2.02 11.02
N ASP A 40 -8.04 1.07 11.68
CA ASP A 40 -7.38 -0.12 12.25
C ASP A 40 -6.90 -1.14 11.21
N ARG A 41 -7.06 -0.86 9.90
CA ARG A 41 -6.66 -1.76 8.81
C ARG A 41 -5.15 -1.86 8.63
N TYR A 42 -4.40 -0.87 9.12
CA TYR A 42 -2.97 -0.73 8.87
C TYR A 42 -2.18 -0.57 10.16
N ARG A 43 -0.89 -0.93 10.09
CA ARG A 43 0.10 -0.71 11.15
C ARG A 43 1.46 -0.43 10.58
N LEU A 44 2.29 0.18 11.42
CA LEU A 44 3.71 0.29 11.20
C LEU A 44 4.40 -1.04 11.52
N GLY A 45 5.28 -1.47 10.63
CA GLY A 45 6.23 -2.54 10.85
C GLY A 45 7.47 -2.03 11.59
N SER A 46 8.51 -2.87 11.59
CA SER A 46 9.86 -2.47 12.00
C SER A 46 10.38 -1.37 11.07
N ASP A 47 11.18 -0.47 11.64
CA ASP A 47 11.87 0.57 10.88
C ASP A 47 12.92 -0.07 9.96
N GLY A 48 13.01 0.41 8.72
CA GLY A 48 14.09 0.12 7.80
C GLY A 48 15.32 1.00 8.07
N PRO A 49 16.45 0.72 7.40
CA PRO A 49 17.73 1.42 7.61
C PRO A 49 17.64 2.94 7.39
N ASP A 50 16.73 3.41 6.54
CA ASP A 50 16.58 4.84 6.20
C ASP A 50 15.44 5.53 6.97
N GLY A 51 14.99 4.95 8.08
CA GLY A 51 13.83 5.45 8.84
C GLY A 51 12.48 5.23 8.12
N ALA A 52 12.49 4.50 7.00
CA ALA A 52 11.29 4.09 6.29
C ALA A 52 10.57 2.99 7.07
N GLN A 53 9.30 3.21 7.38
CA GLN A 53 8.47 2.32 8.18
C GLN A 53 7.54 1.54 7.25
N VAL A 54 7.68 0.21 7.24
CA VAL A 54 6.87 -0.67 6.39
C VAL A 54 5.40 -0.60 6.82
N LEU A 55 4.48 -0.39 5.89
CA LEU A 55 3.06 -0.50 6.18
C LEU A 55 2.59 -1.96 6.14
N ARG A 56 1.82 -2.37 7.14
CA ARG A 56 1.34 -3.75 7.30
C ARG A 56 -0.18 -3.77 7.45
N ARG A 57 -0.86 -4.72 6.80
CA ARG A 57 -2.32 -4.88 6.89
C ARG A 57 -2.71 -5.80 8.05
N THR A 58 -3.73 -5.43 8.83
CA THR A 58 -4.11 -6.11 10.08
C THR A 58 -5.13 -7.24 9.95
N ALA A 59 -5.82 -7.35 8.80
CA ALA A 59 -7.06 -8.12 8.68
C ALA A 59 -6.94 -9.59 8.20
N ARG A 60 -5.74 -10.15 7.98
CA ARG A 60 -5.58 -11.57 7.63
C ARG A 60 -4.49 -12.23 8.46
N ALA A 61 -4.74 -13.48 8.88
CA ALA A 61 -3.85 -14.31 9.69
C ALA A 61 -2.47 -14.58 9.07
N ARG A 62 -2.22 -14.13 7.85
CA ARG A 62 -0.89 -14.16 7.20
C ARG A 62 -0.49 -12.71 6.94
N PHE A 63 0.55 -12.29 7.66
CA PHE A 63 1.30 -11.06 7.46
C PHE A 63 1.80 -11.00 6.02
N ASN A 64 1.19 -10.19 5.15
CA ASN A 64 1.82 -9.86 3.87
C ASN A 64 2.41 -8.46 4.00
N PRO A 65 3.74 -8.28 3.97
CA PRO A 65 4.33 -6.95 3.89
C PRO A 65 3.77 -6.26 2.64
N MET A 66 3.28 -5.05 2.79
CA MET A 66 2.92 -4.23 1.63
C MET A 66 4.22 -3.65 1.06
N GLN A 67 4.27 -3.44 -0.25
CA GLN A 67 5.35 -2.67 -0.88
C GLN A 67 5.07 -1.16 -0.72
N VAL A 68 4.77 -0.74 0.52
CA VAL A 68 4.42 0.64 0.87
C VAL A 68 5.12 0.99 2.17
N TRP A 69 5.77 2.15 2.20
CA TRP A 69 6.53 2.65 3.33
C TRP A 69 6.20 4.11 3.63
N LEU A 70 6.35 4.49 4.89
CA LEU A 70 6.22 5.86 5.36
C LEU A 70 7.56 6.33 5.90
N ARG A 71 7.99 7.55 5.58
CA ARG A 71 9.16 8.18 6.19
C ARG A 71 8.70 9.44 6.93
N PRO A 72 8.34 9.33 8.23
CA PRO A 72 7.67 10.40 8.96
C PRO A 72 8.50 11.69 9.05
N ALA A 73 9.81 11.55 9.26
CA ALA A 73 10.75 12.68 9.35
C ALA A 73 10.66 13.63 8.14
N ASP A 74 10.41 13.08 6.95
CA ASP A 74 10.28 13.85 5.71
C ASP A 74 8.84 13.94 5.19
N ARG A 75 7.87 13.33 5.91
CA ARG A 75 6.46 13.21 5.52
C ARG A 75 6.29 12.57 4.14
N VAL A 76 7.13 11.58 3.83
CA VAL A 76 7.12 10.92 2.52
C VAL A 76 6.32 9.62 2.58
N VAL A 77 5.50 9.41 1.55
CA VAL A 77 4.91 8.11 1.23
C VAL A 77 5.67 7.51 0.05
N LEU A 78 6.04 6.24 0.16
CA LEU A 78 6.73 5.49 -0.88
C LEU A 78 5.98 4.20 -1.18
N GLY A 79 5.98 3.78 -2.44
CA GLY A 79 5.49 2.46 -2.82
C GLY A 79 6.15 1.94 -4.07
N ASP A 80 6.38 0.63 -4.10
CA ASP A 80 6.93 -0.06 -5.26
C ASP A 80 5.80 -0.78 -5.99
N TYR A 81 5.90 -0.77 -7.31
CA TYR A 81 5.07 -1.57 -8.22
C TYR A 81 5.99 -2.48 -9.02
N GLN A 82 5.62 -3.74 -9.15
CA GLN A 82 6.36 -4.73 -9.93
C GLN A 82 5.51 -5.24 -11.08
N VAL A 83 6.09 -5.26 -12.27
CA VAL A 83 5.50 -5.87 -13.45
C VAL A 83 6.41 -6.99 -13.91
N ARG A 84 5.87 -8.20 -13.95
CA ARG A 84 6.52 -9.36 -14.57
C ARG A 84 6.19 -9.35 -16.04
N ALA A 85 7.21 -9.14 -16.86
CA ALA A 85 7.08 -9.06 -18.31
C ALA A 85 7.73 -10.28 -18.98
N HIS A 86 7.08 -10.71 -20.07
CA HIS A 86 7.49 -11.88 -20.84
C HIS A 86 7.75 -11.51 -22.30
N GLY A 87 8.73 -12.16 -22.91
CA GLY A 87 9.09 -11.98 -24.32
C GLY A 87 9.90 -10.71 -24.63
N ASP A 88 10.34 -10.61 -25.88
CA ASP A 88 11.12 -9.48 -26.39
C ASP A 88 10.30 -8.18 -26.33
N GLY A 89 10.89 -7.11 -25.77
CA GLY A 89 10.21 -5.83 -25.56
C GLY A 89 9.30 -5.77 -24.34
N GLY A 90 9.25 -6.83 -23.51
CA GLY A 90 8.39 -6.91 -22.33
C GLY A 90 8.59 -5.76 -21.34
N THR A 91 9.81 -5.25 -21.16
CA THR A 91 10.08 -4.14 -20.23
C THR A 91 9.41 -2.83 -20.66
N ASP A 92 9.39 -2.50 -21.95
CA ASP A 92 8.75 -1.27 -22.43
C ASP A 92 7.22 -1.36 -22.36
N HIS A 93 6.66 -2.56 -22.61
CA HIS A 93 5.26 -2.82 -22.34
C HIS A 93 4.92 -2.68 -20.85
N ALA A 94 5.76 -3.21 -19.96
CA ALA A 94 5.61 -3.05 -18.52
C ALA A 94 5.63 -1.58 -18.06
N ARG A 95 6.54 -0.75 -18.61
CA ARG A 95 6.55 0.70 -18.35
C ARG A 95 5.24 1.34 -18.79
N THR A 96 4.79 1.03 -20.00
CA THR A 96 3.55 1.56 -20.57
C THR A 96 2.33 1.21 -19.71
N LEU A 97 2.25 -0.03 -19.21
CA LEU A 97 1.18 -0.45 -18.30
C LEU A 97 1.14 0.41 -17.03
N LEU A 98 2.29 0.68 -16.42
CA LEU A 98 2.37 1.54 -15.24
C LEU A 98 2.06 3.01 -15.55
N ASP A 99 2.48 3.50 -16.73
CA ASP A 99 2.19 4.87 -17.19
C ASP A 99 0.70 5.10 -17.40
N VAL A 100 -0.03 4.08 -17.84
CA VAL A 100 -1.48 4.16 -18.08
C VAL A 100 -2.29 3.90 -16.80
N ARG A 101 -1.99 2.83 -16.07
CA ARG A 101 -2.85 2.35 -14.96
C ARG A 101 -2.58 3.03 -13.63
N VAL A 102 -1.33 3.39 -13.35
CA VAL A 102 -0.86 3.73 -12.00
C VAL A 102 -0.39 5.18 -11.89
N THR A 103 0.46 5.60 -12.83
CA THR A 103 1.11 6.92 -12.80
C THR A 103 0.13 8.09 -12.70
N PRO A 104 -1.00 8.14 -13.45
CA PRO A 104 -1.87 9.32 -13.43
C PRO A 104 -2.51 9.54 -12.05
N ALA A 105 -2.95 8.46 -11.40
CA ALA A 105 -3.56 8.53 -10.08
C ALA A 105 -2.53 8.91 -9.00
N LEU A 106 -1.33 8.32 -9.04
CA LEU A 106 -0.26 8.65 -8.09
C LEU A 106 0.21 10.11 -8.23
N ARG A 107 0.30 10.62 -9.46
CA ARG A 107 0.62 12.04 -9.71
C ARG A 107 -0.42 12.99 -9.13
N GLN A 108 -1.70 12.68 -9.27
CA GLN A 108 -2.78 13.47 -8.64
C GLN A 108 -2.66 13.49 -7.11
N LEU A 109 -2.07 12.46 -6.52
CA LEU A 109 -1.80 12.35 -5.08
C LEU A 109 -0.45 12.96 -4.69
N GLY A 110 0.32 13.52 -5.64
CA GLY A 110 1.60 14.19 -5.40
C GLY A 110 2.80 13.24 -5.35
N LEU A 111 2.67 12.02 -5.90
CA LEU A 111 3.75 11.05 -5.99
C LEU A 111 4.25 10.94 -7.44
N GLU A 112 5.57 10.91 -7.59
CA GLU A 112 6.24 10.78 -8.88
C GLU A 112 7.10 9.51 -8.91
N SER A 113 7.44 9.05 -10.11
CA SER A 113 8.41 7.97 -10.26
C SER A 113 9.79 8.45 -9.80
N ALA A 114 10.38 7.72 -8.85
CA ALA A 114 11.70 8.03 -8.28
C ALA A 114 12.83 7.19 -8.88
N GLY A 115 12.49 6.15 -9.64
CA GLY A 115 13.46 5.24 -10.22
C GLY A 115 12.83 3.92 -10.63
N GLU A 116 13.57 3.20 -11.46
CA GLU A 116 13.24 1.87 -11.95
C GLU A 116 14.42 0.93 -11.74
N LEU A 117 14.12 -0.32 -11.45
CA LEU A 117 15.05 -1.42 -11.46
C LEU A 117 14.48 -2.52 -12.36
N VAL A 118 15.32 -3.06 -13.25
CA VAL A 118 14.97 -4.21 -14.08
C VAL A 118 15.84 -5.39 -13.64
N GLU A 119 15.20 -6.49 -13.29
CA GLU A 119 15.86 -7.72 -12.91
C GLU A 119 15.55 -8.82 -13.94
N GLU A 120 16.55 -9.60 -14.33
CA GLU A 120 16.43 -10.67 -15.32
C GLU A 120 16.61 -12.04 -14.66
N TRP A 121 15.50 -12.69 -14.32
CA TRP A 121 15.49 -14.02 -13.68
C TRP A 121 14.33 -14.86 -14.24
N GLY A 122 14.57 -15.60 -15.32
CA GLY A 122 13.53 -16.39 -16.00
C GLY A 122 12.44 -15.56 -16.68
N GLY A 123 12.73 -14.28 -16.95
CA GLY A 123 11.84 -13.23 -17.45
C GLY A 123 12.36 -11.86 -17.02
N HIS A 124 11.68 -10.77 -17.40
CA HIS A 124 12.02 -9.42 -16.95
C HIS A 124 11.07 -8.98 -15.84
N VAL A 125 11.60 -8.52 -14.71
CA VAL A 125 10.81 -7.89 -13.65
C VAL A 125 11.16 -6.42 -13.60
N LEU A 126 10.23 -5.56 -13.98
CA LEU A 126 10.33 -4.12 -13.79
C LEU A 126 9.78 -3.77 -12.41
N THR A 127 10.64 -3.28 -11.51
CA THR A 127 10.20 -2.62 -10.27
C THR A 127 10.31 -1.11 -10.46
N ARG A 128 9.20 -0.39 -10.32
CA ARG A 128 9.17 1.08 -10.32
C ARG A 128 8.76 1.60 -8.96
N ARG A 129 9.58 2.51 -8.41
CA ARG A 129 9.29 3.20 -7.16
C ARG A 129 8.54 4.49 -7.45
N TYR A 130 7.48 4.73 -6.69
CA TYR A 130 6.82 6.03 -6.60
C TYR A 130 7.01 6.60 -5.20
N GLN A 131 7.28 7.90 -5.13
CA GLN A 131 7.39 8.59 -3.85
C GLN A 131 6.93 10.03 -3.95
N GLY A 132 6.50 10.59 -2.83
CA GLY A 132 6.09 11.98 -2.75
C GLY A 132 5.98 12.47 -1.32
N ARG A 133 6.36 13.73 -1.11
CA ARG A 133 6.13 14.43 0.16
C ARG A 133 4.65 14.77 0.28
N CYS A 134 4.03 14.30 1.35
CA CYS A 134 2.63 14.48 1.65
C CYS A 134 2.50 15.25 2.97
N ASP A 135 2.67 16.58 2.96
CA ASP A 135 2.57 17.37 4.20
C ASP A 135 1.21 17.28 4.88
N ASP A 136 0.14 17.14 4.09
CA ASP A 136 -1.21 16.85 4.57
C ASP A 136 -1.38 15.33 4.81
N PRO A 137 -1.65 14.90 6.06
CA PRO A 137 -1.90 13.50 6.38
C PRO A 137 -3.06 12.88 5.59
N SER A 138 -4.06 13.68 5.18
CA SER A 138 -5.20 13.19 4.41
C SER A 138 -4.78 12.71 3.02
N ARG A 139 -3.85 13.43 2.38
CA ARG A 139 -3.25 13.07 1.10
C ARG A 139 -2.37 11.83 1.22
N GLY A 140 -1.56 11.75 2.28
CA GLY A 140 -0.76 10.57 2.57
C GLY A 140 -1.63 9.31 2.76
N ALA A 141 -2.74 9.44 3.49
CA ALA A 141 -3.71 8.36 3.65
C ALA A 141 -4.38 7.95 2.33
N ALA A 142 -4.71 8.91 1.45
CA ALA A 142 -5.25 8.62 0.13
C ALA A 142 -4.25 7.86 -0.75
N ALA A 143 -2.98 8.28 -0.77
CA ALA A 143 -1.90 7.56 -1.47
C ALA A 143 -1.76 6.12 -0.98
N VAL A 144 -1.75 5.93 0.34
CA VAL A 144 -1.69 4.59 0.95
C VAL A 144 -2.91 3.74 0.55
N ARG A 145 -4.13 4.29 0.60
CA ARG A 145 -5.33 3.56 0.20
C ARG A 145 -5.27 3.15 -1.27
N TYR A 146 -4.88 4.05 -2.15
CA TYR A 146 -4.75 3.77 -3.57
C TYR A 146 -3.77 2.61 -3.83
N MET A 147 -2.56 2.68 -3.27
CA MET A 147 -1.54 1.64 -3.44
C MET A 147 -1.95 0.29 -2.86
N CYS A 148 -2.65 0.30 -1.73
CA CYS A 148 -2.93 -0.92 -0.97
C CYS A 148 -4.28 -1.58 -1.28
N GLN A 149 -5.23 -0.84 -1.85
CA GLN A 149 -6.62 -1.31 -2.02
C GLN A 149 -7.16 -1.11 -3.44
N GLU A 150 -6.78 -0.03 -4.12
CA GLU A 150 -7.41 0.39 -5.37
C GLU A 150 -6.56 0.04 -6.60
N SER A 151 -5.31 -0.36 -6.39
CA SER A 151 -4.38 -0.75 -7.45
C SER A 151 -3.68 -2.07 -7.14
N GLU A 152 -3.22 -2.74 -8.20
CA GLU A 152 -2.43 -3.96 -8.11
C GLU A 152 -0.94 -3.60 -8.13
N GLN A 153 -0.25 -3.88 -7.01
CA GLN A 153 1.19 -3.63 -6.91
C GLN A 153 2.03 -4.66 -7.66
N LEU A 154 1.47 -5.83 -7.94
CA LEU A 154 2.11 -6.90 -8.70
C LEU A 154 1.26 -7.19 -9.93
N ILE A 155 1.79 -6.90 -11.12
CA ILE A 155 1.13 -7.10 -12.41
C ILE A 155 1.93 -8.18 -13.16
N ASP A 156 1.24 -9.08 -13.86
CA ASP A 156 1.86 -10.08 -14.72
C ASP A 156 1.32 -9.90 -16.13
N THR A 157 2.18 -9.55 -17.09
CA THR A 157 1.75 -9.24 -18.46
C THR A 157 1.21 -10.47 -19.19
N ALA A 158 1.47 -11.70 -18.70
CA ALA A 158 0.87 -12.90 -19.29
C ALA A 158 -0.63 -13.06 -18.93
N ALA A 159 -1.11 -12.30 -17.94
CA ALA A 159 -2.51 -12.31 -17.50
C ALA A 159 -3.31 -11.09 -17.99
N GLU A 160 -2.67 -10.17 -18.71
CA GLU A 160 -3.27 -8.98 -19.33
C GLU A 160 -3.71 -9.26 -20.76
#